data_AF-A0A0N0N0K0-F1
#
_entry.id   AF-A0A0N0N0K0-F1
#
_cell.length_a   1.000
_cell.length_b   1.000
_cell.length_c   1.000
_cell.angle_alpha   90.00
_cell.angle_beta   90.00
_cell.angle_gamma   90.00
#
_symmetry.space_group_name_H-M   'P 1'
#
loop_
_entity.id
_entity.type
_entity.pdbx_description
1 polymer ?
#
loop_
_entity_poly.entity_id
_entity_poly.type
_entity_poly.pdbx_seq_one_letter_code
_entity_poly.pdbx_strand_id
1 'polypeptide(L)' 'MNETHARHALAAYERHYNEHRPHRARNQLPPAADQQPIAVPELEGRRLLRTRILGGVIHEYRYAA' A
#
# COMPACT_ATOMS: atom_id res chain seq x y z
N MET A 1 4.75 -1.54 -27.72
CA MET A 1 5.27 -0.52 -26.77
C MET A 1 4.31 -0.21 -25.61
N ASN A 2 2.98 -0.20 -25.81
CA ASN A 2 2.03 0.08 -24.70
C ASN A 2 1.82 -1.05 -23.70
N GLU A 3 2.04 -2.30 -24.11
CA GLU A 3 1.69 -3.45 -23.28
C GLU A 3 2.61 -3.60 -22.05
N THR A 4 3.90 -3.32 -22.20
CA THR A 4 4.85 -3.31 -21.06
C THR A 4 4.48 -2.27 -20.02
N HIS A 5 4.07 -1.08 -20.46
CA HIS A 5 3.62 -0.02 -19.57
C HIS A 5 2.33 -0.42 -18.84
N ALA A 6 1.34 -0.97 -19.55
CA ALA A 6 0.11 -1.45 -18.95
C ALA A 6 0.34 -2.57 -17.93
N ARG A 7 1.21 -3.54 -18.24
CA ARG A 7 1.58 -4.62 -17.29
C ARG A 7 2.25 -4.06 -16.03
N HIS A 8 3.16 -3.12 -16.18
CA HIS A 8 3.81 -2.49 -15.04
C HIS A 8 2.80 -1.73 -14.17
N ALA A 9 1.88 -1.00 -14.80
CA ALA A 9 0.82 -0.30 -14.08
C ALA A 9 -0.09 -1.27 -13.31
N LEU A 10 -0.50 -2.37 -13.94
CA LEU A 10 -1.33 -3.39 -13.31
C LEU A 10 -0.61 -4.06 -12.13
N ALA A 11 0.64 -4.50 -12.31
CA ALA A 11 1.39 -5.16 -11.25
C ALA A 11 1.58 -4.26 -10.02
N ALA A 12 1.87 -2.96 -10.23
CA ALA A 12 1.99 -2.01 -9.13
C ALA A 12 0.63 -1.69 -8.48
N TYR A 13 -0.47 -1.69 -9.24
CA TYR A 13 -1.82 -1.57 -8.70
C TYR A 13 -2.19 -2.78 -7.83
N GLU A 14 -2.02 -4.00 -8.35
CA GLU A 14 -2.33 -5.25 -7.65
C GLU A 14 -1.54 -5.35 -6.35
N ARG A 15 -0.23 -5.12 -6.40
CA ARG A 15 0.62 -5.12 -5.20
C ARG A 15 0.13 -4.12 -4.17
N HIS A 16 -0.17 -2.90 -4.59
CA HIS A 16 -0.66 -1.87 -3.66
C HIS A 16 -1.94 -2.31 -2.97
N TYR A 17 -2.97 -2.75 -3.68
CA TYR A 17 -4.24 -3.12 -3.05
C TYR A 17 -4.22 -4.47 -2.32
N ASN A 18 -3.34 -5.39 -2.70
CA ASN A 18 -3.21 -6.70 -2.06
C ASN A 18 -2.38 -6.64 -0.78
N GLU A 19 -1.41 -5.72 -0.68
CA GLU A 19 -0.53 -5.57 0.48
C GLU A 19 -0.90 -4.38 1.36
N HIS A 20 -1.40 -3.29 0.79
CA HIS A 20 -1.74 -2.06 1.52
C HIS A 20 -3.24 -2.02 1.71
N ARG A 21 -3.64 -2.03 2.97
CA ARG A 21 -5.04 -2.01 3.41
C ARG A 21 -5.82 -0.85 2.76
N PRO A 22 -6.81 -1.09 1.89
CA PRO A 22 -7.76 -0.05 1.54
C PRO A 22 -8.71 0.23 2.72
N HIS A 23 -9.22 1.46 2.80
CA HIS A 23 -10.08 1.92 3.90
C HIS A 23 -11.32 1.05 4.17
N ARG A 24 -11.74 0.20 3.21
CA ARG A 24 -12.92 -0.67 3.29
C ARG A 24 -12.63 -2.18 3.16
N ALA A 25 -11.41 -2.64 3.46
CA ALA A 25 -11.13 -4.07 3.47
C ALA A 25 -11.88 -4.81 4.60
N ARG A 26 -12.28 -6.06 4.36
CA ARG A 26 -12.89 -6.94 5.37
C ARG A 26 -11.91 -7.09 6.54
N ASN A 27 -12.40 -6.92 7.77
CA ASN A 27 -11.59 -6.97 9.00
C ASN A 27 -10.42 -5.96 9.04
N GLN A 28 -10.46 -4.91 8.21
CA GLN A 28 -9.37 -3.94 8.14
C GLN A 28 -8.01 -4.55 7.76
N LEU A 29 -7.99 -5.71 7.07
CA LEU A 29 -6.79 -6.41 6.67
C LEU A 29 -6.67 -6.46 5.14
N PRO A 30 -5.46 -6.26 4.57
CA PRO A 30 -5.26 -6.46 3.14
C PRO A 30 -5.41 -7.95 2.79
N PRO A 31 -5.79 -8.31 1.55
CA PRO A 31 -5.98 -9.70 1.14
C PRO A 31 -4.79 -10.63 1.38
N ALA A 32 -3.56 -10.10 1.26
CA ALA A 32 -2.33 -10.85 1.47
C ALA A 32 -1.82 -10.83 2.92
N ALA A 33 -2.57 -10.27 3.88
CA ALA A 33 -2.17 -10.35 5.28
C ALA A 33 -2.36 -11.77 5.81
N ASP A 34 -1.26 -12.39 6.23
CA ASP A 34 -1.29 -13.45 7.22
C ASP A 34 -2.02 -12.90 8.45
N GLN A 35 -2.87 -13.69 9.12
CA GLN A 35 -3.82 -13.26 10.16
C GLN A 35 -3.18 -12.68 11.46
N GLN A 36 -1.91 -12.25 11.38
CA GLN A 36 -1.18 -11.54 12.41
C GLN A 36 -1.98 -10.29 12.86
N PRO A 37 -2.16 -10.06 14.17
CA PRO A 37 -2.73 -8.82 14.65
C PRO A 37 -1.91 -7.65 14.10
N ILE A 38 -2.59 -6.68 13.48
CA ILE A 38 -1.98 -5.43 13.05
C ILE A 38 -1.41 -4.78 14.32
N ALA A 39 -0.10 -4.88 14.50
CA ALA A 39 0.59 -4.10 15.52
C ALA A 39 0.37 -2.64 15.13
N VAL A 40 -0.45 -1.91 15.90
CA VAL A 40 -0.51 -0.46 15.79
C VAL A 40 0.89 0.00 16.18
N PRO A 41 1.72 0.52 15.25
CA PRO A 41 3.05 0.94 15.61
C PRO A 41 2.90 2.06 16.65
N GLU A 42 3.79 2.11 17.63
CA GLU A 42 3.87 3.29 18.51
C GLU A 42 4.23 4.49 17.63
N LEU A 43 3.22 5.32 17.33
CA LEU A 43 3.29 6.40 16.35
C LEU A 43 3.94 7.66 16.91
N GLU A 44 4.14 7.73 18.23
CA GLU A 44 4.74 8.89 18.87
C GLU A 44 6.18 9.09 18.37
N GLY A 45 6.42 10.28 17.80
CA GLY A 45 7.73 10.67 17.27
C GLY A 45 8.05 10.18 15.86
N ARG A 46 7.25 9.31 15.23
CA ARG A 46 7.53 8.81 13.88
C ARG A 46 7.04 9.76 12.80
N ARG A 47 7.93 10.13 11.88
CA ARG A 47 7.57 10.96 10.72
C ARG A 47 6.73 10.17 9.72
N LEU A 48 5.58 10.72 9.32
CA LEU A 48 4.79 10.20 8.20
C LEU A 48 5.45 10.58 6.87
N LEU A 49 5.73 9.57 6.04
CA LEU A 49 6.28 9.70 4.70
C LEU A 49 5.19 9.45 3.66
N ARG A 50 5.21 10.24 2.59
CA ARG A 50 4.30 10.10 1.44
C ARG A 50 5.12 9.79 0.19
N THR A 51 4.77 8.72 -0.49
CA THR A 51 5.36 8.31 -1.77
C THR A 51 4.29 8.34 -2.86
N ARG A 52 4.66 8.82 -4.05
CA ARG A 52 3.80 8.83 -5.24
C ARG A 52 4.20 7.65 -6.13
N ILE A 53 3.26 6.76 -6.42
CA ILE A 53 3.46 5.63 -7.34
C ILE A 53 2.54 5.74 -8.56
N LEU A 54 2.76 4.91 -9.58
CA LEU A 54 1.99 4.91 -10.83
C LEU A 54 1.88 6.30 -11.47
N GLY A 55 3.01 6.99 -11.62
CA GLY A 55 3.03 8.35 -12.19
C GLY A 55 2.36 9.41 -11.30
N GLY A 56 2.08 9.09 -10.04
CA GLY A 56 1.45 10.00 -9.07
C GLY A 56 -0.05 9.83 -8.89
N VAL A 57 -0.65 8.83 -9.55
CA VAL A 57 -2.08 8.50 -9.39
C VAL A 57 -2.36 7.94 -7.99
N ILE A 58 -1.42 7.19 -7.42
CA ILE A 58 -1.58 6.59 -6.09
C ILE A 58 -0.60 7.23 -5.11
N HIS A 59 -1.11 7.51 -3.91
CA HIS A 59 -0.36 8.03 -2.78
C HIS A 59 -0.24 6.96 -1.71
N GLU A 60 0.98 6.54 -1.45
CA GLU A 60 1.30 5.60 -0.38
C GLU A 60 1.82 6.36 0.84
N TYR A 61 1.35 5.99 2.02
CA TYR A 61 1.72 6.60 3.29
C TYR A 61 2.33 5.56 4.21
N ARG A 62 3.52 5.84 4.76
CA ARG A 62 4.22 4.96 5.70
C ARG A 62 4.88 5.76 6.81
N TYR A 63 4.98 5.21 8.00
CA TYR A 63 5.82 5.79 9.05
C TYR A 63 7.29 5.49 8.77
N ALA A 64 8.17 6.45 9.06
CA ALA A 64 9.61 6.20 9.07
C ALA A 64 9.94 5.10 10.08
N ALA A 65 10.96 4.29 9.76
CA ALA A 65 11.45 3.20 10.60
C ALA A 65 12.04 3.74 11.90
#